data_AF-A0AAX3P540-F1
#
_entry.id   AF-A0AAX3P540-F1
#
_cell.length_a   1.000
_cell.length_b   1.000
_cell.length_c   1.000
_cell.angle_alpha   90.00
_cell.angle_beta   90.00
_cell.angle_gamma   90.00
#
_symmetry.space_group_name_H-M   'P 1'
#
loop_
_entity.id
_entity.type
_entity.pdbx_description
1 polymer ?
#
loop_
_entity_poly.entity_id
_entity_poly.type
_entity_poly.pdbx_seq_one_letter_code
_entity_poly.pdbx_strand_id
1 'polypeptide(L)'
;MHHELKILPRYFQPVLDGAKPFEIRDNSDRNFQEGDTVTLNEWDGERYTGRSAKRLITFVTDYAQQPGYVVFGMREVSARAGMTLEIYSTSGKPSIMHVELLAAALVAQAQELRECGPDEWESVSDMIEGSLNNIRLDMKESA
;
A
#
# COMPACT_ATOMS: atom_id res chain seq x y z
N MET A 1 1.29 -16.98 -6.99
CA MET A 1 2.67 -17.31 -7.41
C MET A 1 3.65 -16.92 -6.31
N HIS A 2 4.92 -17.36 -6.36
CA HIS A 2 5.96 -16.94 -5.42
C HIS A 2 7.16 -16.37 -6.17
N HIS A 3 7.70 -15.24 -5.68
CA HIS A 3 8.81 -14.53 -6.31
C HIS A 3 9.97 -14.33 -5.34
N GLU A 4 11.16 -14.72 -5.77
CA GLU A 4 12.40 -14.44 -5.05
C GLU A 4 13.02 -13.16 -5.61
N LEU A 5 13.29 -12.19 -4.73
CA LEU A 5 13.74 -10.85 -5.08
C LEU A 5 14.95 -10.44 -4.24
N LYS A 6 15.89 -9.73 -4.85
CA LYS A 6 16.98 -9.05 -4.12
C LYS A 6 16.50 -7.71 -3.59
N ILE A 7 17.07 -7.27 -2.47
CA ILE A 7 16.88 -5.93 -1.90
C ILE A 7 18.17 -5.47 -1.21
N LEU A 8 18.52 -4.19 -1.36
CA LEU A 8 19.72 -3.63 -0.72
C LEU A 8 19.49 -3.42 0.80
N PRO A 9 20.54 -3.50 1.64
CA PRO A 9 20.42 -3.35 3.09
C PRO A 9 19.70 -2.07 3.54
N ARG A 10 19.96 -0.96 2.86
CA ARG A 10 19.33 0.35 3.16
C ARG A 10 17.81 0.36 3.02
N TYR A 11 17.24 -0.54 2.22
CA TYR A 11 15.79 -0.68 2.04
C TYR A 11 15.24 -1.87 2.82
N PHE A 12 16.08 -2.88 3.11
CA PHE A 12 15.66 -4.08 3.81
C PHE A 12 15.21 -3.79 5.24
N GLN A 13 15.96 -2.98 5.99
CA GLN A 13 15.59 -2.65 7.38
C GLN A 13 14.23 -1.92 7.47
N PRO A 14 13.96 -0.86 6.66
CA PRO A 14 12.62 -0.26 6.59
C PRO A 14 11.47 -1.23 6.24
N VAL A 15 11.73 -2.29 5.47
CA VAL A 15 10.73 -3.32 5.16
C VAL A 15 10.44 -4.21 6.37
N LEU A 16 11.45 -4.51 7.20
CA LEU A 16 11.25 -5.25 8.45
C LEU A 16 10.50 -4.41 9.49
N ASP A 17 10.83 -3.13 9.58
CA ASP A 17 10.22 -2.21 10.55
C ASP A 17 8.79 -1.78 10.13
N GLY A 18 8.34 -2.16 8.94
CA GLY A 18 7.04 -1.79 8.38
C GLY A 18 6.96 -0.36 7.83
N ALA A 19 8.02 0.43 7.98
CA ALA A 19 8.12 1.80 7.46
C ALA A 19 8.11 1.87 5.92
N LYS A 20 8.51 0.78 5.24
CA LYS A 20 8.45 0.64 3.78
C LYS A 20 7.49 -0.50 3.39
N PRO A 21 6.18 -0.23 3.25
CA PRO A 21 5.19 -1.24 2.91
C PRO A 21 5.00 -1.46 1.40
N PHE A 22 5.97 -1.06 0.56
CA PHE A 22 5.85 -1.13 -0.90
C PHE A 22 7.19 -1.43 -1.59
N GLU A 23 7.12 -1.93 -2.82
CA GLU A 23 8.26 -2.10 -3.73
C GLU A 23 7.96 -1.46 -5.10
N ILE A 24 9.00 -1.04 -5.80
CA ILE A 24 8.92 -0.57 -7.19
C ILE A 24 9.78 -1.53 -8.03
N ARG A 25 9.21 -2.13 -9.06
CA ARG A 25 9.85 -3.20 -9.83
C ARG A 25 9.52 -3.12 -11.31
N ASP A 26 10.47 -3.53 -12.14
CA ASP A 26 10.19 -3.93 -13.52
C ASP A 26 9.30 -5.18 -13.49
N ASN A 27 8.20 -5.13 -14.25
CA ASN A 27 7.19 -6.15 -14.33
C ASN A 27 7.10 -6.82 -15.71
N SER A 28 8.10 -6.59 -16.57
CA SER A 28 8.09 -7.07 -17.96
C SER A 28 8.12 -8.61 -18.07
N ASP A 29 8.63 -9.32 -17.06
CA ASP A 29 8.85 -10.76 -17.09
C ASP A 29 8.13 -11.55 -15.97
N ARG A 30 7.76 -10.90 -14.87
CA ARG A 30 7.24 -11.57 -13.66
C ARG A 30 5.73 -11.48 -13.50
N ASN A 31 5.11 -10.48 -14.10
CA ASN A 31 3.68 -10.23 -14.01
C ASN A 31 3.16 -10.32 -12.55
N PHE A 32 3.73 -9.53 -11.63
CA PHE A 32 3.33 -9.49 -10.22
C PHE A 32 1.83 -9.22 -10.08
N GLN A 33 1.15 -10.01 -9.25
CA GLN A 33 -0.29 -9.90 -8.99
C GLN A 33 -0.59 -9.78 -7.48
N GLU A 34 -1.76 -9.24 -7.17
CA GLU A 34 -2.32 -9.35 -5.83
C GLU A 34 -2.48 -10.81 -5.42
N GLY A 35 -2.17 -11.12 -4.16
CA GLY A 35 -2.17 -12.50 -3.65
C GLY A 35 -0.88 -13.28 -3.93
N ASP A 36 0.03 -12.76 -4.76
CA ASP A 36 1.37 -13.32 -4.86
C ASP A 36 2.16 -13.11 -3.57
N THR A 37 3.15 -13.96 -3.35
CA THR A 37 4.10 -13.78 -2.26
C THR A 37 5.48 -13.47 -2.78
N VAL A 38 6.21 -12.60 -2.09
CA VAL A 38 7.60 -12.29 -2.38
C VAL A 38 8.47 -12.67 -1.20
N THR A 39 9.66 -13.19 -1.47
CA THR A 39 10.74 -13.27 -0.49
C THR A 39 11.79 -12.24 -0.89
N LEU A 40 11.97 -11.24 -0.04
CA LEU A 40 12.97 -10.20 -0.20
C LEU A 40 14.25 -10.67 0.49
N ASN A 41 15.26 -11.03 -0.30
CA ASN A 41 16.57 -11.49 0.17
C ASN A 41 17.54 -10.32 0.20
N GLU A 42 18.07 -9.99 1.38
CA GLU A 42 19.02 -8.91 1.53
C GLU A 42 20.34 -9.25 0.81
N TRP A 43 20.76 -8.34 -0.06
CA TRP A 43 21.92 -8.46 -0.94
C TRP A 43 22.76 -7.19 -0.85
N ASP A 44 24.02 -7.32 -0.45
CA ASP A 44 24.89 -6.18 -0.13
C ASP A 44 25.56 -5.50 -1.35
N GLY A 45 25.34 -6.03 -2.55
CA GLY A 45 26.04 -5.62 -3.77
C GLY A 45 26.95 -6.71 -4.33
N GLU A 46 27.34 -7.67 -3.49
CA GLU A 46 28.26 -8.76 -3.85
C GLU A 46 27.63 -10.12 -3.54
N ARG A 47 27.05 -10.27 -2.34
CA ARG A 47 26.51 -11.53 -1.83
C ARG A 47 25.21 -11.34 -1.06
N TYR A 48 24.50 -12.44 -0.88
CA TYR A 48 23.38 -12.49 0.06
C TYR A 48 23.91 -12.43 1.49
N THR A 49 23.31 -11.60 2.33
CA THR A 49 23.69 -11.50 3.76
C THR A 49 23.14 -12.66 4.58
N GLY A 50 22.17 -13.40 4.02
CA GLY A 50 21.43 -14.47 4.69
C GLY A 50 20.12 -14.00 5.34
N ARG A 51 19.87 -12.70 5.41
CA ARG A 51 18.60 -12.15 5.89
C ARG A 51 17.55 -12.17 4.78
N SER A 52 16.32 -12.52 5.13
CA SER A 52 15.19 -12.48 4.20
C SER A 52 13.87 -12.10 4.89
N ALA A 53 12.93 -11.59 4.10
CA ALA A 53 11.61 -11.18 4.57
C ALA A 53 10.53 -11.66 3.59
N LYS A 54 9.63 -12.53 4.06
CA LYS A 54 8.47 -12.96 3.26
C LYS A 54 7.32 -11.97 3.39
N ARG A 55 6.74 -11.58 2.26
CA ARG A 55 5.64 -10.63 2.18
C ARG A 55 4.55 -11.13 1.23
N LEU A 56 3.31 -10.72 1.49
CA LEU A 56 2.16 -10.90 0.60
C LEU A 56 1.96 -9.60 -0.17
N ILE A 57 1.85 -9.68 -1.49
CA ILE A 57 1.44 -8.55 -2.33
C ILE A 57 -0.06 -8.32 -2.12
N THR A 58 -0.41 -7.10 -1.73
CA THR A 58 -1.80 -6.72 -1.41
C THR A 58 -2.40 -5.75 -2.41
N PHE A 59 -1.58 -5.09 -3.22
CA PHE A 59 -2.02 -4.15 -4.24
C PHE A 59 -0.94 -4.00 -5.31
N VAL A 60 -1.31 -3.80 -6.56
CA VAL A 60 -0.37 -3.53 -7.68
C VAL A 60 -0.91 -2.38 -8.53
N THR A 61 -0.05 -1.43 -8.88
CA THR A 61 -0.40 -0.32 -9.78
C THR A 61 0.80 0.09 -10.64
N ASP A 62 0.54 0.57 -11.85
CA ASP A 62 1.50 1.18 -12.76
C ASP A 62 1.36 2.72 -12.82
N TYR A 63 0.51 3.30 -11.97
CA TYR A 63 0.24 4.74 -11.98
C TYR A 63 1.51 5.58 -11.82
N ALA A 64 1.69 6.52 -12.76
CA ALA A 64 2.83 7.42 -12.84
C ALA A 64 4.21 6.72 -12.83
N GLN A 65 4.29 5.44 -13.20
CA GLN A 65 5.55 4.70 -13.35
C GLN A 65 6.12 4.80 -14.75
N GLN A 66 7.40 4.48 -14.88
CA GLN A 66 8.01 4.27 -16.21
C GLN A 66 7.34 3.07 -16.89
N PRO A 67 7.28 3.02 -18.24
CA PRO A 67 6.71 1.89 -18.96
C PRO A 67 7.32 0.56 -18.50
N GLY A 68 6.47 -0.42 -18.17
CA GLY A 68 6.87 -1.73 -17.69
C GLY A 68 7.17 -1.82 -16.19
N TYR A 69 7.18 -0.71 -15.45
CA TYR A 69 7.37 -0.71 -14.00
C TYR A 69 6.02 -0.67 -13.26
N VAL A 70 6.00 -1.30 -12.09
CA VAL A 70 4.88 -1.27 -11.15
C VAL A 70 5.36 -0.88 -9.76
N VAL A 71 4.45 -0.29 -8.99
CA VAL A 71 4.52 -0.24 -7.54
C VAL A 71 3.59 -1.32 -7.00
N PHE A 72 4.07 -2.13 -6.06
CA PHE A 72 3.20 -3.02 -5.32
C PHE A 72 3.27 -2.78 -3.82
N GLY A 73 2.10 -2.74 -3.19
CA GLY A 73 1.93 -2.74 -1.75
C GLY A 73 2.09 -4.15 -1.20
N MET A 74 2.68 -4.27 -0.03
CA MET A 74 2.96 -5.56 0.58
C MET A 74 2.87 -5.54 2.10
N ARG A 75 2.46 -6.67 2.68
CA ARG A 75 2.39 -6.85 4.14
C ARG A 75 3.11 -8.10 4.58
N GLU A 76 3.44 -8.18 5.87
CA GLU A 76 4.00 -9.39 6.45
C GLU A 76 3.04 -10.59 6.29
N VAL A 77 3.61 -11.73 5.90
CA VAL A 77 2.90 -13.00 5.94
C VAL A 77 2.92 -13.49 7.39
N SER A 78 1.99 -13.00 8.21
CA SER A 78 1.81 -13.51 9.56
C SER A 78 1.53 -15.01 9.50
N ALA A 79 2.16 -15.80 10.38
CA ALA A 79 2.12 -17.27 10.43
C ALA A 79 0.75 -17.91 10.73
N ARG A 80 -0.37 -17.23 10.44
CA ARG A 80 -1.72 -17.81 10.49
C ARG A 80 -2.34 -17.84 9.08
N ALA A 81 -1.85 -18.80 8.28
CA ALA A 81 -2.58 -19.35 7.15
C ALA A 81 -3.80 -20.14 7.67
N GLY A 82 -4.79 -19.39 8.15
CA GLY A 82 -6.01 -19.90 8.78
C GLY A 82 -6.91 -18.80 9.38
N MET A 83 -6.49 -17.54 9.32
CA MET A 83 -7.27 -16.41 9.85
C MET A 83 -7.87 -15.62 8.68
N THR A 84 -8.70 -16.28 7.89
CA THR A 84 -9.69 -15.59 7.05
C THR A 84 -10.71 -14.99 8.02
N LEU A 85 -10.80 -13.65 8.08
CA LEU A 85 -11.79 -12.89 8.88
C LEU A 85 -11.80 -13.14 10.41
N GLU A 86 -10.77 -12.70 11.15
CA GLU A 86 -10.91 -12.48 12.61
C GLU A 86 -10.40 -11.11 13.10
N ILE A 87 -10.13 -10.17 12.19
CA ILE A 87 -10.06 -8.73 12.55
C ILE A 87 -11.43 -8.05 12.53
N TYR A 88 -12.44 -8.70 11.95
CA TYR A 88 -13.81 -8.49 12.37
C TYR A 88 -14.01 -9.33 13.61
N SER A 89 -13.99 -8.67 14.78
CA SER A 89 -14.62 -9.23 15.96
C SER A 89 -16.00 -9.77 15.56
N THR A 90 -16.33 -10.98 15.98
CA THR A 90 -17.70 -11.52 15.92
C THR A 90 -18.71 -10.65 16.68
N SER A 91 -18.25 -9.61 17.39
CA SER A 91 -19.08 -8.55 17.99
C SER A 91 -19.28 -7.29 17.15
N GLY A 92 -18.71 -7.18 15.94
CA GLY A 92 -18.97 -6.09 15.00
C GLY A 92 -18.49 -4.70 15.43
N LYS A 93 -17.64 -4.58 16.46
CA LYS A 93 -17.13 -3.30 16.95
C LYS A 93 -15.63 -3.14 16.66
N PRO A 94 -15.21 -2.04 15.98
CA PRO A 94 -13.79 -1.76 15.77
C PRO A 94 -13.09 -1.46 17.10
N SER A 95 -11.81 -1.85 17.21
CA SER A 95 -10.97 -1.50 18.36
C SER A 95 -10.64 0.00 18.36
N ILE A 96 -10.29 0.54 19.53
CA ILE A 96 -9.98 1.98 19.68
C ILE A 96 -8.84 2.42 18.74
N MET A 97 -7.81 1.58 18.57
CA MET A 97 -6.70 1.85 17.67
C MET A 97 -7.13 1.96 16.19
N HIS A 98 -8.13 1.17 15.77
CA HIS A 98 -8.69 1.29 14.42
C HIS A 98 -9.50 2.58 14.26
N VAL A 99 -10.28 2.95 15.27
CA VAL A 99 -11.07 4.20 15.26
C VAL A 99 -10.14 5.41 15.24
N GLU A 100 -9.06 5.38 16.02
CA GLU A 100 -8.05 6.43 16.05
C GLU A 100 -7.30 6.56 14.71
N LEU A 101 -6.94 5.44 14.08
CA LEU A 101 -6.30 5.44 12.77
C LEU A 101 -7.24 5.99 11.68
N LEU A 102 -8.51 5.58 11.67
CA LEU A 102 -9.53 6.11 10.76
C LEU A 102 -9.78 7.60 11.00
N ALA A 103 -9.86 8.02 12.26
CA ALA A 103 -10.05 9.43 12.60
C ALA A 103 -8.85 10.28 12.17
N ALA A 104 -7.62 9.79 12.36
CA ALA A 104 -6.41 10.48 11.92
C ALA A 104 -6.37 10.63 10.39
N ALA A 105 -6.70 9.57 9.65
CA ALA A 105 -6.80 9.62 8.19
C ALA A 105 -7.87 10.63 7.73
N LEU A 106 -9.04 10.63 8.37
CA LEU A 106 -10.12 11.57 8.04
C LEU A 106 -9.74 13.03 8.36
N VAL A 107 -9.02 13.27 9.45
CA VAL A 107 -8.55 14.61 9.84
C VAL A 107 -7.49 15.12 8.87
N ALA A 108 -6.52 14.29 8.48
CA ALA A 108 -5.53 14.65 7.47
C ALA A 108 -6.20 15.02 6.15
N GLN A 109 -7.20 14.24 5.72
CA GLN A 109 -7.96 14.53 4.52
C GLN A 109 -8.72 15.87 4.62
N ALA A 110 -9.35 16.13 5.76
CA ALA A 110 -10.07 17.39 5.99
C ALA A 110 -9.11 18.61 6.00
N GLN A 111 -7.87 18.42 6.45
CA GLN A 111 -6.83 19.45 6.41
C GLN A 111 -6.37 19.73 4.98
N GLU A 112 -6.13 18.69 4.18
CA GLU A 112 -5.80 18.83 2.75
C GLU A 112 -6.91 19.59 2.00
N LEU A 113 -8.18 19.22 2.22
CA LEU A 113 -9.34 19.90 1.61
C LEU A 113 -9.43 21.38 2.00
N ARG A 114 -9.07 21.71 3.25
CA ARG A 114 -9.03 23.10 3.71
C ARG A 114 -7.90 23.89 3.05
N GLU A 115 -6.79 23.23 2.74
CA GLU A 115 -5.59 23.86 2.18
C GLU A 115 -5.67 24.02 0.65
N CYS A 116 -6.38 23.14 -0.07
CA CYS A 116 -6.56 23.21 -1.53
C CYS A 116 -7.46 24.36 -2.03
N GLY A 117 -8.20 25.05 -1.16
CA GLY A 117 -8.94 26.26 -1.49
C GLY A 117 -10.14 26.06 -2.46
N PRO A 118 -11.03 27.08 -2.61
CA PRO A 118 -12.19 27.04 -3.49
C PRO A 118 -11.86 27.16 -4.99
N ASP A 119 -10.61 27.45 -5.34
CA ASP A 119 -10.21 27.66 -6.74
C ASP A 119 -10.23 26.35 -7.56
N GLU A 120 -10.22 25.19 -6.91
CA GLU A 120 -10.32 23.87 -7.53
C GLU A 120 -11.76 23.31 -7.56
N TRP A 121 -12.73 23.92 -6.87
CA TRP A 121 -14.08 23.36 -6.67
C TRP A 121 -15.18 24.40 -6.89
N GLU A 122 -16.11 24.13 -7.82
CA GLU A 122 -17.17 25.07 -8.19
C GLU A 122 -18.31 25.15 -7.13
N SER A 123 -18.45 24.13 -6.27
CA SER A 123 -19.45 24.09 -5.21
C SER A 123 -19.09 23.18 -4.02
N VAL A 124 -19.84 23.30 -2.91
CA VAL A 124 -19.70 22.40 -1.75
C VAL A 124 -20.07 20.95 -2.10
N SER A 125 -20.98 20.76 -3.06
CA SER A 125 -21.31 19.42 -3.54
C SER A 125 -20.14 18.81 -4.32
N ASP A 126 -19.47 19.60 -5.16
CA ASP A 126 -18.28 19.17 -5.91
C ASP A 126 -17.10 18.86 -4.99
N MET A 127 -16.92 19.65 -3.92
CA MET A 127 -15.93 19.37 -2.89
C MET A 127 -16.22 18.04 -2.18
N ILE A 128 -17.47 17.79 -1.77
CA ILE A 128 -17.87 16.55 -1.08
C ILE A 128 -17.74 15.35 -2.02
N GLU A 129 -18.18 15.50 -3.27
CA GLU A 129 -18.12 14.44 -4.28
C GLU A 129 -16.67 14.16 -4.70
N GLY A 130 -15.83 15.18 -4.88
CA GLY A 130 -14.38 15.05 -5.10
C GLY A 130 -13.65 14.40 -3.92
N SER A 131 -14.03 14.71 -2.67
CA SER A 131 -13.46 14.09 -1.47
C SER A 131 -13.86 12.62 -1.32
N LEU A 132 -15.12 12.30 -1.59
CA LEU A 132 -15.64 10.93 -1.60
C LEU A 132 -15.08 10.15 -2.80
N ASN A 133 -14.79 10.85 -3.90
CA ASN A 133 -14.11 10.30 -5.05
C ASN A 133 -12.62 10.07 -4.73
N ASN A 134 -11.84 10.89 -4.03
CA ASN A 134 -10.49 10.45 -3.59
C ASN A 134 -10.50 9.16 -2.73
N ILE A 135 -11.61 8.91 -2.00
CA ILE A 135 -11.86 7.66 -1.26
C ILE A 135 -12.35 6.50 -2.17
N ARG A 136 -12.95 6.78 -3.34
CA ARG A 136 -13.59 5.80 -4.25
C ARG A 136 -12.92 5.67 -5.65
N LEU A 137 -12.10 6.63 -6.02
CA LEU A 137 -11.52 7.04 -7.29
C LEU A 137 -10.48 8.17 -7.00
N ASP A 138 -9.30 7.87 -6.47
CA ASP A 138 -8.15 8.79 -6.67
C ASP A 138 -7.75 8.90 -8.16
N MET A 139 -8.57 8.35 -9.08
CA MET A 139 -8.47 8.59 -10.51
C MET A 139 -9.85 8.79 -11.17
N LYS A 140 -10.24 10.07 -11.22
CA LYS A 140 -10.86 10.82 -12.33
C LYS A 140 -11.94 10.14 -13.19
N GLU A 141 -13.08 10.83 -13.32
CA GLU A 141 -13.65 11.12 -14.65
C GLU A 141 -13.51 12.64 -14.86
N SER A 142 -12.77 13.12 -15.85
CA SER A 142 -13.17 13.13 -17.27
C SER A 142 -11.93 13.15 -18.18
N ALA A 143 -11.99 12.75 -19.45
CA ALA A 143 -13.09 12.83 -20.41
C ALA A 143 -13.20 11.60 -21.32
#